data_AF-A0A950X1C7-F1
#
_entry.id   AF-A0A950X1C7-F1
#
_cell.length_a   1.000
_cell.length_b   1.000
_cell.length_c   1.000
_cell.angle_alpha   90.00
_cell.angle_beta   90.00
_cell.angle_gamma   90.00
#
_symmetry.space_group_name_H-M   'P 1'
#
loop_
_entity.id
_entity.type
_entity.pdbx_description
1 polymer ?
#
loop_
_entity_poly.entity_id
_entity_poly.type
_entity_poly.pdbx_seq_one_letter_code
_entity_poly.pdbx_strand_id
1 'polypeptide(L)'
;MKTVRFSKVLEACGKPEIHLLLIDPRKDKTLQAAIRSQRVMTLYQGGGRTDYGAVGFEEGRSRQYFIFPKSLRAFEDDQIVGIKYDLLGAESEAADKSASTTKSPERTASPERKTTPKPPGQPEQKATFLTVSSHSPPLLFRPPARQTKARPKKSKATANKDEKGHQATQSKAGHEKKLVDFPSPVRGESATTESDQLADLKDQVRKAVDLLEEGKQVAAFNLLKEILRD
;
A
#
# COMPACT_ATOMS: atom_id res chain seq x y z
N MET A 1 -1.75 -21.40 -8.36
CA MET A 1 -1.44 -19.96 -8.48
C MET A 1 -0.83 -19.71 -9.85
N LYS A 2 -1.33 -18.73 -10.59
CA LYS A 2 -0.75 -18.35 -11.88
C LYS A 2 0.37 -17.34 -11.63
N THR A 3 1.36 -17.32 -12.52
CA THR A 3 2.49 -16.40 -12.44
C THR A 3 2.50 -15.49 -13.67
N VAL A 4 2.72 -14.20 -13.45
CA VAL A 4 2.78 -13.18 -14.50
C VAL A 4 4.09 -12.41 -14.38
N ARG A 5 4.73 -12.12 -15.51
CA ARG A 5 5.95 -11.30 -15.54
C ARG A 5 5.60 -9.83 -15.31
N PHE A 6 6.40 -9.15 -14.49
CA PHE A 6 6.20 -7.73 -14.16
C PHE A 6 6.04 -6.82 -15.40
N SER A 7 6.80 -7.07 -16.49
CA SER A 7 6.69 -6.31 -17.74
C SER A 7 5.28 -6.29 -18.33
N LYS A 8 4.53 -7.40 -18.26
CA LYS A 8 3.15 -7.48 -18.75
C LYS A 8 2.20 -6.61 -17.92
N VAL A 9 2.46 -6.51 -16.61
CA VAL A 9 1.71 -5.64 -15.71
C VAL A 9 1.99 -4.17 -16.05
N LEU A 10 3.23 -3.82 -16.35
CA LEU A 10 3.59 -2.46 -16.79
C LEU A 10 2.91 -2.06 -18.11
N GLU A 11 2.83 -2.97 -19.07
CA GLU A 11 2.15 -2.72 -20.35
C GLU A 11 0.65 -2.46 -20.16
N ALA A 12 0.00 -3.25 -19.31
CA ALA A 12 -1.44 -3.12 -19.05
C ALA A 12 -1.76 -1.89 -18.16
N CYS A 13 -1.03 -1.75 -17.05
CA CYS A 13 -1.36 -0.86 -15.96
C CYS A 13 -0.54 0.44 -15.92
N GLY A 14 0.55 0.52 -16.68
CA GLY A 14 1.48 1.65 -16.68
C GLY A 14 2.62 1.50 -15.68
N LYS A 15 3.53 2.49 -15.67
CA LYS A 15 4.64 2.56 -14.72
C LYS A 15 4.13 2.90 -13.32
N PRO A 16 4.45 2.11 -12.28
CA PRO A 16 4.03 2.43 -10.92
C PRO A 16 4.98 3.40 -10.24
N GLU A 17 4.45 4.07 -9.23
CA GLU A 17 5.19 4.88 -8.28
C GLU A 17 5.55 4.05 -7.04
N ILE A 18 6.77 4.21 -6.53
CA ILE A 18 7.22 3.55 -5.31
C ILE A 18 6.69 4.35 -4.11
N HIS A 19 5.85 3.73 -3.29
CA HIS A 19 5.27 4.34 -2.12
C HIS A 19 5.85 3.76 -0.84
N LEU A 20 6.46 4.63 -0.03
CA LEU A 20 7.04 4.28 1.28
C LEU A 20 6.06 4.65 2.40
N LEU A 21 5.75 3.69 3.27
CA LEU A 21 4.92 3.91 4.46
C LEU A 21 5.71 4.67 5.54
N LEU A 22 5.79 5.99 5.40
CA LEU A 22 6.36 6.87 6.44
C LEU A 22 5.36 7.20 7.56
N ILE A 23 4.07 6.96 7.30
CA ILE A 23 2.94 7.22 8.21
C ILE A 23 2.02 6.01 8.24
N ASP A 24 1.16 5.93 9.26
CA ASP A 24 0.17 4.87 9.37
C ASP A 24 -0.65 4.75 8.07
N PRO A 25 -0.80 3.53 7.50
CA PRO A 25 -1.49 3.34 6.22
C PRO A 25 -2.94 3.81 6.24
N ARG A 26 -3.56 3.87 7.43
CA ARG A 26 -4.93 4.37 7.63
C ARG A 26 -5.03 5.90 7.55
N LYS A 27 -3.95 6.61 7.85
CA LYS A 27 -3.88 8.09 7.80
C LYS A 27 -3.46 8.59 6.43
N ASP A 28 -2.78 7.74 5.66
CA ASP A 28 -2.36 8.05 4.30
C ASP A 28 -3.54 8.04 3.31
N LYS A 29 -4.00 9.23 2.92
CA LYS A 29 -5.12 9.38 1.99
C LYS A 29 -4.80 8.87 0.59
N THR A 30 -3.56 9.03 0.15
CA THR A 30 -3.11 8.66 -1.20
C THR A 30 -3.13 7.14 -1.33
N LEU A 31 -2.52 6.46 -0.36
CA LEU A 31 -2.53 5.01 -0.31
C LEU A 31 -3.96 4.47 -0.16
N GLN A 32 -4.77 5.02 0.74
CA GLN A 32 -6.16 4.58 0.93
C GLN A 32 -7.03 4.79 -0.32
N ALA A 33 -6.78 5.83 -1.12
CA ALA A 33 -7.44 6.00 -2.41
C ALA A 33 -7.01 4.92 -3.40
N ALA A 34 -5.70 4.63 -3.47
CA ALA A 34 -5.16 3.58 -4.32
C ALA A 34 -5.67 2.18 -3.93
N ILE A 35 -5.78 1.87 -2.64
CA ILE A 35 -6.35 0.60 -2.13
C ILE A 35 -7.79 0.46 -2.58
N ARG A 36 -8.62 1.50 -2.40
CA ARG A 36 -10.04 1.49 -2.82
C ARG A 36 -10.22 1.29 -4.31
N SER A 37 -9.27 1.77 -5.13
CA SER A 37 -9.26 1.58 -6.58
C SER A 37 -8.50 0.32 -7.04
N GLN A 38 -8.00 -0.50 -6.11
CA GLN A 38 -7.17 -1.69 -6.37
C GLN A 38 -6.00 -1.37 -7.31
N ARG A 39 -5.28 -0.29 -7.00
CA ARG A 39 -4.10 0.19 -7.74
C ARG A 39 -2.79 -0.13 -7.01
N VAL A 40 -2.86 -0.88 -5.92
CA VAL A 40 -1.71 -1.16 -5.04
C VAL A 40 -1.22 -2.59 -5.27
N MET A 41 0.10 -2.74 -5.36
CA MET A 41 0.79 -4.02 -5.32
C MET A 41 1.77 -4.01 -4.14
N THR A 42 1.78 -5.08 -3.34
CA THR A 42 2.71 -5.28 -2.23
C THR A 42 3.91 -6.11 -2.69
N LEU A 43 5.13 -5.66 -2.38
CA LEU A 43 6.35 -6.40 -2.68
C LEU A 43 6.82 -7.27 -1.51
N TYR A 44 7.29 -8.46 -1.87
CA TYR A 44 7.94 -9.42 -0.99
C TYR A 44 9.38 -9.56 -1.46
N GLN A 45 10.29 -8.99 -0.67
CA GLN A 45 11.72 -9.23 -0.82
C GLN A 45 12.07 -10.50 -0.05
N GLY A 46 12.57 -11.50 -0.76
CA GLY A 46 13.10 -12.72 -0.14
C GLY A 46 14.61 -12.58 -0.08
N GLY A 47 15.22 -12.57 1.11
CA GLY A 47 16.68 -12.41 1.31
C GLY A 47 17.54 -13.55 0.73
N GLY A 48 17.50 -13.73 -0.60
CA GLY A 48 18.11 -14.83 -1.34
C GLY A 48 17.19 -15.46 -2.41
N ARG A 49 15.92 -15.05 -2.51
CA ARG A 49 14.99 -15.49 -3.56
C ARG A 49 14.60 -14.32 -4.45
N THR A 50 14.13 -14.62 -5.66
CA THR A 50 13.61 -13.59 -6.55
C THR A 50 12.43 -12.86 -5.91
N ASP A 51 12.49 -11.54 -5.92
CA ASP A 51 11.40 -10.70 -5.44
C ASP A 51 10.13 -10.96 -6.23
N TYR A 52 9.01 -10.99 -5.51
CA TYR A 52 7.69 -11.15 -6.10
C TYR A 52 6.71 -10.15 -5.51
N GLY A 53 5.69 -9.82 -6.29
CA GLY A 53 4.60 -8.94 -5.91
C GLY A 53 3.29 -9.71 -5.81
N ALA A 54 2.46 -9.29 -4.86
CA ALA A 54 1.06 -9.67 -4.79
C ALA A 54 0.18 -8.42 -4.97
N VAL A 55 -0.92 -8.56 -5.71
CA VAL A 55 -1.87 -7.46 -5.90
C VAL A 55 -2.66 -7.27 -4.61
N GLY A 56 -2.84 -6.01 -4.23
CA GLY A 56 -3.49 -5.62 -2.98
C GLY A 56 -2.51 -5.04 -1.96
N PHE A 57 -3.08 -4.67 -0.82
CA PHE A 57 -2.36 -4.10 0.30
C PHE A 57 -2.32 -5.10 1.46
N GLU A 58 -1.12 -5.52 1.82
CA GLU A 58 -0.88 -6.31 3.03
C GLU A 58 -0.01 -5.53 4.02
N GLU A 59 -0.52 -5.35 5.24
CA GLU A 59 0.22 -4.65 6.30
C GLU A 59 1.44 -5.48 6.75
N GLY A 60 2.63 -4.88 6.69
CA GLY A 60 3.86 -5.49 7.21
C GLY A 60 4.94 -4.47 7.52
N ARG A 61 5.81 -4.77 8.51
CA ARG A 61 6.84 -3.84 9.02
C ARG A 61 7.89 -3.41 8.00
N SER A 62 8.07 -4.18 6.93
CA SER A 62 9.12 -3.94 5.93
C SER A 62 8.63 -4.30 4.53
N ARG A 63 7.41 -3.87 4.21
CA ARG A 63 6.82 -4.03 2.87
C ARG A 63 6.97 -2.73 2.09
N GLN A 64 7.30 -2.87 0.81
CA GLN A 64 7.25 -1.77 -0.15
C GLN A 64 5.98 -1.91 -0.99
N TYR A 65 5.41 -0.78 -1.41
CA TYR A 65 4.17 -0.79 -2.19
C TYR A 65 4.38 -0.02 -3.48
N PHE A 66 3.84 -0.57 -4.56
CA PHE A 66 3.78 0.10 -5.85
C PHE A 66 2.37 0.59 -6.11
N ILE A 67 2.22 1.87 -6.43
CA ILE A 67 0.95 2.49 -6.80
C ILE A 67 0.94 2.66 -8.32
N PHE A 68 0.07 1.92 -8.99
CA PHE A 68 -0.09 1.99 -10.44
C PHE A 68 -1.03 3.12 -10.84
N PRO A 69 -0.90 3.71 -12.05
CA PRO A 69 -1.85 4.69 -12.55
C PRO A 69 -3.21 4.05 -12.88
N LYS A 70 -3.22 2.79 -13.30
CA LYS A 70 -4.45 2.01 -13.60
C LYS A 70 -4.67 0.89 -12.56
N SER A 71 -5.90 0.37 -12.54
CA SER A 71 -6.29 -0.74 -11.65
C SER A 71 -5.60 -2.05 -12.01
N LEU A 72 -5.32 -2.87 -11.00
CA LEU A 72 -4.69 -4.18 -11.09
C LEU A 72 -5.70 -5.35 -11.05
N ARG A 73 -7.02 -5.08 -11.16
CA ARG A 73 -8.08 -6.11 -11.11
C ARG A 73 -7.82 -7.34 -11.98
N ALA A 74 -7.18 -7.16 -13.13
CA ALA A 74 -6.88 -8.25 -14.05
C ALA A 74 -5.86 -9.27 -13.51
N PHE A 75 -5.16 -8.94 -12.42
CA PHE A 75 -4.05 -9.70 -11.86
C PHE A 75 -4.25 -10.08 -10.38
N GLU A 76 -5.46 -9.96 -9.82
CA GLU A 76 -5.72 -10.16 -8.37
C GLU A 76 -5.32 -11.56 -7.85
N ASP A 77 -5.44 -12.59 -8.70
CA ASP A 77 -5.10 -13.98 -8.36
C ASP A 77 -3.71 -14.43 -8.84
N ASP A 78 -2.95 -13.51 -9.44
CA ASP A 78 -1.68 -13.79 -10.09
C ASP A 78 -0.49 -13.36 -9.21
N GLN A 79 0.54 -14.20 -9.15
CA GLN A 79 1.81 -13.84 -8.53
C GLN A 79 2.71 -13.15 -9.55
N ILE A 80 3.11 -11.92 -9.24
CA ILE A 80 3.90 -11.10 -10.16
C ILE A 80 5.39 -11.34 -9.88
N VAL A 81 6.13 -11.83 -10.86
CA VAL A 81 7.54 -12.23 -10.69
C VAL A 81 8.46 -11.48 -11.65
N GLY A 82 9.75 -11.43 -11.29
CA GLY A 82 10.78 -10.79 -12.11
C GLY A 82 10.64 -9.27 -12.12
N ILE A 83 10.52 -8.69 -10.93
CA ILE A 83 10.42 -7.24 -10.75
C ILE A 83 11.74 -6.60 -11.18
N LYS A 84 11.67 -5.69 -12.14
CA LYS A 84 12.83 -4.95 -12.65
C LYS A 84 12.76 -3.52 -12.13
N TYR A 85 13.57 -3.21 -11.14
CA TYR A 85 13.61 -1.90 -10.50
C TYR A 85 14.08 -0.80 -11.47
N ASP A 86 14.89 -1.14 -12.49
CA ASP A 86 15.35 -0.19 -13.51
C ASP A 86 14.21 0.40 -14.34
N LEU A 87 13.07 -0.27 -14.42
CA LEU A 87 11.89 0.20 -15.16
C LEU A 87 11.04 1.20 -14.35
N LEU A 88 11.32 1.34 -13.05
CA LEU A 88 10.71 2.27 -12.12
C LEU A 88 11.47 3.60 -12.19
N GLY A 89 11.47 4.23 -13.36
CA GLY A 89 12.17 5.51 -13.55
C GLY A 89 11.68 6.57 -12.55
N ALA A 90 12.61 7.32 -11.96
CA ALA A 90 12.43 8.35 -10.94
C ALA A 90 11.66 9.61 -11.41
N GLU A 91 10.82 9.50 -12.43
CA GLU A 91 10.14 10.62 -13.11
C GLU A 91 8.78 11.01 -12.48
N SER A 92 8.48 10.58 -11.25
CA SER A 92 7.24 10.95 -10.55
C SER A 92 7.39 12.26 -9.75
N GLU A 93 7.85 13.34 -10.41
CA GLU A 93 7.75 14.71 -9.86
C GLU A 93 6.64 15.54 -10.53
N ALA A 94 5.81 14.97 -11.40
CA ALA A 94 4.94 15.78 -12.29
C ALA A 94 3.45 15.37 -12.32
N ALA A 95 2.81 15.17 -11.16
CA ALA A 95 1.35 15.13 -11.08
C ALA A 95 0.68 16.47 -10.72
N ASP A 96 1.43 17.59 -10.74
CA ASP A 96 0.90 18.93 -10.44
C ASP A 96 0.36 19.70 -11.67
N LYS A 97 0.07 19.02 -12.79
CA LYS A 97 -0.56 19.66 -13.98
C LYS A 97 -1.53 18.72 -14.71
N SER A 98 -2.59 18.29 -14.05
CA SER A 98 -3.84 17.91 -14.74
C SER A 98 -5.03 18.65 -14.17
N ALA A 99 -4.91 19.98 -14.17
CA ALA A 99 -6.06 20.84 -14.43
C ALA A 99 -6.31 20.86 -15.95
N SER A 100 -6.68 19.71 -16.55
CA SER A 100 -7.43 19.78 -17.80
C SER A 100 -8.88 20.03 -17.42
N THR A 101 -9.21 21.31 -17.36
CA THR A 101 -10.56 21.84 -17.50
C THR A 101 -11.23 21.09 -18.66
N THR A 102 -12.07 20.13 -18.30
CA THR A 102 -13.17 19.70 -19.16
C THR A 102 -13.97 20.96 -19.42
N LYS A 103 -13.75 21.57 -20.60
CA LYS A 103 -14.71 22.50 -21.19
C LYS A 103 -16.01 21.72 -21.26
N SER A 104 -16.87 21.93 -20.27
CA SER A 104 -18.29 21.65 -20.39
C SER A 104 -18.74 22.25 -21.72
N PRO A 105 -19.34 21.47 -22.64
CA PRO A 105 -20.02 22.07 -23.77
C PRO A 105 -21.10 22.97 -23.18
N GLU A 106 -20.86 24.27 -23.36
CA GLU A 106 -21.78 25.35 -23.10
C GLU A 106 -23.11 24.98 -23.76
N ARG A 107 -24.15 24.90 -22.93
CA ARG A 107 -25.54 24.77 -23.38
C ARG A 107 -25.88 26.05 -24.13
N THR A 108 -25.59 26.08 -25.42
CA THR A 108 -26.19 27.06 -26.31
C THR A 108 -27.67 26.77 -26.42
N ALA A 109 -28.42 27.84 -26.20
CA ALA A 109 -29.85 27.88 -26.14
C ALA A 109 -30.51 27.29 -27.38
N SER A 110 -31.66 26.67 -27.11
CA SER A 110 -32.80 26.48 -28.01
C SER A 110 -32.89 27.54 -29.12
N PRO A 111 -33.01 27.10 -30.39
CA PRO A 111 -33.91 27.76 -31.31
C PRO A 111 -34.97 26.79 -31.83
N GLU A 112 -36.12 27.40 -32.11
CA GLU A 112 -37.40 26.78 -32.39
C GLU A 112 -37.42 25.76 -33.53
N ARG A 113 -38.37 24.83 -33.38
CA ARG A 113 -38.91 23.98 -34.42
C ARG A 113 -39.41 24.82 -35.61
N LYS A 114 -38.95 24.50 -36.82
CA LYS A 114 -39.73 24.67 -38.06
C LYS A 114 -39.37 23.60 -39.10
N THR A 115 -40.34 22.68 -39.27
CA THR A 115 -40.84 22.09 -40.53
C THR A 115 -39.87 21.56 -41.62
N THR A 116 -39.95 20.24 -41.85
CA THR A 116 -40.04 19.45 -43.13
C THR A 116 -39.73 20.13 -44.49
N PRO A 117 -39.25 19.43 -45.56
CA PRO A 117 -39.64 18.06 -45.97
C PRO A 117 -38.57 17.16 -46.65
N LYS A 118 -39.01 15.91 -46.91
CA LYS A 118 -38.44 14.77 -47.67
C LYS A 118 -38.00 15.11 -49.12
N PRO A 119 -37.03 14.38 -49.72
CA PRO A 119 -37.33 13.56 -50.90
C PRO A 119 -36.58 12.20 -50.96
N PRO A 120 -36.91 11.32 -51.93
CA PRO A 120 -36.77 9.87 -51.88
C PRO A 120 -35.58 9.32 -52.70
N GLY A 121 -35.22 8.05 -52.52
CA GLY A 121 -34.35 7.34 -53.47
C GLY A 121 -33.70 6.06 -52.94
N GLN A 122 -34.34 4.93 -53.25
CA GLN A 122 -33.91 3.52 -53.10
C GLN A 122 -32.66 3.16 -53.97
N PRO A 123 -32.09 1.92 -53.98
CA PRO A 123 -32.69 0.63 -53.57
C PRO A 123 -31.85 -0.39 -52.78
N GLU A 124 -32.61 -1.32 -52.21
CA GLU A 124 -32.37 -2.76 -52.00
C GLU A 124 -30.98 -3.33 -52.32
N GLN A 125 -30.40 -4.04 -51.34
CA GLN A 125 -29.99 -5.44 -51.58
C GLN A 125 -30.39 -6.35 -50.40
N LYS A 126 -31.04 -7.45 -50.80
CA LYS A 126 -31.59 -8.54 -50.00
C LYS A 126 -30.51 -9.56 -49.66
N ALA A 127 -30.55 -10.11 -48.43
CA ALA A 127 -30.44 -11.55 -48.12
C ALA A 127 -30.32 -11.69 -46.58
N THR A 128 -31.41 -11.93 -45.86
CA THR A 128 -31.89 -13.27 -45.45
C THR A 128 -30.88 -14.05 -44.63
N PHE A 129 -30.91 -13.91 -43.30
CA PHE A 129 -30.79 -15.05 -42.39
C PHE A 129 -31.73 -14.85 -41.20
N LEU A 130 -32.74 -15.72 -41.15
CA LEU A 130 -33.62 -15.98 -40.02
C LEU A 130 -32.82 -16.77 -38.98
N THR A 131 -32.77 -16.30 -37.74
CA THR A 131 -32.74 -17.20 -36.57
C THR A 131 -33.47 -16.53 -35.42
N VAL A 132 -34.48 -17.25 -34.96
CA VAL A 132 -35.46 -16.91 -33.94
C VAL A 132 -34.88 -17.28 -32.59
N SER A 133 -34.83 -16.37 -31.63
CA SER A 133 -35.00 -16.76 -30.22
C SER A 133 -35.37 -15.56 -29.35
N SER A 134 -36.65 -15.56 -28.99
CA SER A 134 -37.26 -14.80 -27.91
C SER A 134 -36.57 -15.06 -26.58
N HIS A 135 -35.94 -14.05 -25.98
CA HIS A 135 -35.73 -14.02 -24.53
C HIS A 135 -36.08 -12.64 -23.99
N SER A 136 -37.09 -12.67 -23.13
CA SER A 136 -37.78 -11.59 -22.45
C SER A 136 -36.86 -10.68 -21.64
N PRO A 137 -37.15 -9.38 -21.51
CA PRO A 137 -36.46 -8.51 -20.57
C PRO A 137 -37.09 -8.61 -19.17
N PRO A 138 -36.33 -8.88 -18.09
CA PRO A 138 -36.84 -8.64 -16.75
C PRO A 138 -36.15 -7.43 -16.11
N LEU A 139 -37.02 -6.43 -15.86
CA LEU A 139 -37.16 -5.70 -14.62
C LEU A 139 -36.01 -4.80 -14.15
N LEU A 140 -36.26 -3.50 -14.37
CA LEU A 140 -35.89 -2.36 -13.54
C LEU A 140 -35.75 -2.73 -12.05
N PHE A 141 -34.52 -2.94 -11.60
CA PHE A 141 -34.17 -2.90 -10.18
C PHE A 141 -34.15 -1.44 -9.72
N ARG A 142 -35.26 -1.05 -9.09
CA ARG A 142 -35.44 0.20 -8.38
C ARG A 142 -34.70 0.11 -7.03
N PRO A 143 -33.72 0.98 -6.73
CA PRO A 143 -33.02 0.95 -5.46
C PRO A 143 -33.95 1.42 -4.31
N PRO A 144 -33.95 0.76 -3.14
CA PRO A 144 -34.69 1.24 -1.99
C PRO A 144 -33.97 2.44 -1.36
N ALA A 145 -34.72 3.53 -1.21
CA ALA A 145 -34.33 4.70 -0.43
C ALA A 145 -34.05 4.29 1.02
N ARG A 146 -32.78 4.29 1.43
CA ARG A 146 -32.38 4.04 2.82
C ARG A 146 -32.08 5.36 3.52
N GLN A 147 -33.15 5.87 4.12
CA GLN A 147 -33.25 6.70 5.32
C GLN A 147 -31.95 7.25 5.91
N THR A 148 -31.84 8.57 5.84
CA THR A 148 -31.03 9.43 6.70
C THR A 148 -31.46 9.29 8.16
N LYS A 149 -30.67 8.60 8.98
CA LYS A 149 -30.81 8.63 10.44
C LYS A 149 -29.82 9.62 11.06
N ALA A 150 -30.43 10.69 11.56
CA ALA A 150 -30.04 11.59 12.63
C ALA A 150 -28.75 11.27 13.44
N ARG A 151 -27.81 12.20 13.34
CA ARG A 151 -27.09 12.92 14.39
C ARG A 151 -27.62 12.75 15.84
N PRO A 152 -26.73 12.47 16.82
CA PRO A 152 -26.68 13.26 18.06
C PRO A 152 -25.25 13.81 18.28
N LYS A 153 -25.04 15.13 18.31
CA LYS A 153 -24.93 15.97 19.52
C LYS A 153 -23.97 15.43 20.61
N LYS A 154 -22.76 16.02 20.63
CA LYS A 154 -22.23 16.88 21.73
C LYS A 154 -22.06 16.25 23.13
N SER A 155 -20.80 15.98 23.47
CA SER A 155 -20.20 16.18 24.80
C SER A 155 -18.74 16.58 24.56
N LYS A 156 -18.32 17.84 24.78
CA LYS A 156 -17.87 18.44 26.06
C LYS A 156 -16.93 17.47 26.81
N ALA A 157 -15.62 17.66 26.76
CA ALA A 157 -14.83 18.61 27.57
C ALA A 157 -14.69 18.18 29.03
N THR A 158 -13.49 17.69 29.39
CA THR A 158 -12.78 17.84 30.67
C THR A 158 -11.33 17.38 30.38
N ALA A 159 -10.30 18.23 30.32
CA ALA A 159 -9.69 19.03 31.39
C ALA A 159 -9.09 18.17 32.51
N ASN A 160 -7.75 18.20 32.55
CA ASN A 160 -6.83 18.09 33.69
C ASN A 160 -7.12 17.09 34.81
N LYS A 161 -6.13 16.25 35.14
CA LYS A 161 -5.47 16.35 36.45
C LYS A 161 -4.15 15.56 36.49
N ASP A 162 -3.07 16.29 36.72
CA ASP A 162 -1.86 15.84 37.40
C ASP A 162 -2.22 15.05 38.66
N GLU A 163 -1.67 13.85 38.89
CA GLU A 163 -1.26 13.44 40.23
C GLU A 163 0.03 12.62 40.21
N LYS A 164 0.96 13.12 41.01
CA LYS A 164 2.22 12.54 41.41
C LYS A 164 2.01 11.19 42.08
N GLY A 165 2.84 10.23 41.68
CA GLY A 165 3.68 9.41 42.55
C GLY A 165 3.06 8.75 43.78
N HIS A 166 3.00 7.42 43.76
CA HIS A 166 3.13 6.61 44.97
C HIS A 166 4.15 5.50 44.75
N GLN A 167 5.28 5.63 45.44
CA GLN A 167 6.18 4.54 45.77
C GLN A 167 5.50 3.59 46.75
N ALA A 168 5.90 2.32 46.65
CA ALA A 168 6.03 1.35 47.72
C ALA A 168 4.81 1.09 48.63
N THR A 169 4.21 -0.09 48.45
CA THR A 169 3.89 -0.95 49.60
C THR A 169 4.19 -2.40 49.27
N GLN A 170 5.12 -2.97 50.03
CA GLN A 170 5.26 -4.41 50.21
C GLN A 170 4.06 -4.91 51.02
N SER A 171 3.47 -6.03 50.64
CA SER A 171 2.87 -6.94 51.62
C SER A 171 2.79 -8.36 51.06
N LYS A 172 3.45 -9.26 51.79
CA LYS A 172 3.22 -10.71 51.83
C LYS A 172 1.76 -11.01 52.12
N ALA A 173 1.20 -12.03 51.47
CA ALA A 173 0.88 -13.32 52.09
C ALA A 173 -0.23 -14.06 51.32
N GLY A 174 0.12 -15.26 50.85
CA GLY A 174 -0.72 -16.46 50.85
C GLY A 174 -2.06 -16.39 50.09
N HIS A 175 -2.07 -16.94 48.88
CA HIS A 175 -3.17 -17.79 48.41
C HIS A 175 -2.60 -18.78 47.38
N GLU A 176 -2.42 -20.03 47.81
CA GLU A 176 -2.15 -21.16 46.92
C GLU A 176 -3.39 -21.40 46.03
N LYS A 177 -3.33 -20.90 44.80
CA LYS A 177 -4.15 -21.42 43.71
C LYS A 177 -3.21 -22.25 42.84
N LYS A 178 -3.50 -23.56 42.76
CA LYS A 178 -2.91 -24.49 41.80
C LYS A 178 -3.21 -23.98 40.39
N LEU A 179 -2.38 -23.07 39.91
CA LEU A 179 -2.33 -22.66 38.53
C LEU A 179 -1.52 -23.74 37.82
N VAL A 180 -2.14 -24.41 36.87
CA VAL A 180 -1.44 -25.29 35.94
C VAL A 180 -0.53 -24.38 35.13
N ASP A 181 0.76 -24.38 35.46
CA ASP A 181 1.80 -23.72 34.66
C ASP A 181 1.83 -24.40 33.29
N PHE A 182 1.21 -23.74 32.32
CA PHE A 182 1.44 -24.06 30.93
C PHE A 182 2.89 -23.68 30.61
N PRO A 183 3.72 -24.61 30.10
CA PRO A 183 5.06 -24.25 29.65
C PRO A 183 4.91 -23.19 28.55
N SER A 184 5.34 -21.96 28.87
CA SER A 184 5.53 -20.89 27.92
C SER A 184 6.34 -21.45 26.74
N PRO A 185 5.88 -21.28 25.49
CA PRO A 185 6.68 -21.72 24.34
C PRO A 185 8.04 -21.04 24.44
N VAL A 186 9.09 -21.86 24.59
CA VAL A 186 10.49 -21.45 24.55
C VAL A 186 10.67 -20.68 23.25
N ARG A 187 10.63 -19.35 23.36
CA ARG A 187 10.89 -18.43 22.28
C ARG A 187 12.37 -18.60 21.98
N GLY A 188 12.67 -19.36 20.92
CA GLY A 188 14.02 -19.76 20.55
C GLY A 188 15.05 -18.66 20.79
N GLU A 189 15.97 -18.94 21.70
CA GLU A 189 17.08 -18.11 22.15
C GLU A 189 18.20 -18.06 21.09
N SER A 190 17.87 -17.68 19.85
CA SER A 190 18.86 -17.54 18.77
C SER A 190 19.03 -16.10 18.30
N ALA A 191 18.48 -15.12 19.03
CA ALA A 191 18.50 -13.70 18.64
C ALA A 191 19.36 -12.80 19.54
N THR A 192 19.93 -13.33 20.64
CA THR A 192 20.75 -12.53 21.58
C THR A 192 22.21 -12.48 21.18
N THR A 193 22.74 -13.51 20.54
CA THR A 193 24.16 -13.53 20.14
C THR A 193 24.49 -12.49 19.07
N GLU A 194 23.57 -12.24 18.13
CA GLU A 194 23.79 -11.22 17.08
C GLU A 194 23.72 -9.80 17.63
N SER A 195 22.89 -9.54 18.65
CA SER A 195 22.80 -8.21 19.25
C SER A 195 24.03 -7.84 20.06
N ASP A 196 24.63 -8.82 20.74
CA ASP A 196 25.82 -8.61 21.56
C ASP A 196 27.05 -8.38 20.66
N GLN A 197 27.19 -9.18 19.59
CA GLN A 197 28.22 -8.95 18.56
C GLN A 197 28.08 -7.57 17.90
N LEU A 198 26.85 -7.12 17.64
CA LEU A 198 26.60 -5.80 17.07
C LEU A 198 26.93 -4.66 18.04
N ALA A 199 26.81 -4.89 19.35
CA ALA A 199 27.19 -3.89 20.37
C ALA A 199 28.71 -3.72 20.42
N ASP A 200 29.45 -4.83 20.45
CA ASP A 200 30.92 -4.82 20.46
C ASP A 200 31.50 -4.15 19.21
N LEU A 201 30.92 -4.44 18.04
CA LEU A 201 31.31 -3.83 16.76
C LEU A 201 31.16 -2.30 16.78
N LYS A 202 30.06 -1.79 17.35
CA LYS A 202 29.81 -0.34 17.45
C LYS A 202 30.81 0.35 18.37
N ASP A 203 31.18 -0.31 19.46
CA ASP A 203 32.16 0.24 20.40
C ASP A 203 33.58 0.26 19.78
N GLN A 204 33.93 -0.75 18.98
CA GLN A 204 35.19 -0.75 18.22
C GLN A 204 35.24 0.35 17.16
N VAL A 205 34.14 0.59 16.44
CA VAL A 205 34.05 1.69 15.45
C VAL A 205 34.16 3.06 16.13
N ARG A 206 33.54 3.26 17.29
CA ARG A 206 33.68 4.50 18.07
C ARG A 206 35.13 4.77 18.47
N LYS A 207 35.82 3.76 19.00
CA LYS A 207 37.25 3.88 19.33
C LYS A 207 38.11 4.26 18.13
N ALA A 208 37.79 3.75 16.93
CA ALA A 208 38.50 4.13 15.71
C ALA A 208 38.27 5.61 15.36
N VAL A 209 37.06 6.13 15.57
CA VAL A 209 36.74 7.55 15.36
C VAL A 209 37.48 8.43 16.37
N ASP A 210 37.50 8.06 17.65
CA ASP A 210 38.24 8.81 18.69
C ASP A 210 39.74 8.89 18.33
N LEU A 211 40.32 7.80 17.84
CA LEU A 211 41.72 7.78 17.36
C LEU A 211 41.95 8.69 16.15
N LEU A 212 40.97 8.87 15.27
CA LEU A 212 41.05 9.82 14.16
C LEU A 212 41.00 11.27 14.65
N GLU A 213 40.14 11.56 15.63
CA GLU A 213 40.04 12.89 16.25
C GLU A 213 41.35 13.27 16.97
N GLU A 214 42.03 12.30 17.57
CA GLU A 214 43.37 12.47 18.16
C GLU A 214 44.51 12.57 17.14
N GLY A 215 44.23 12.43 15.84
CA GLY A 215 45.24 12.45 14.77
C GLY A 215 46.04 11.15 14.62
N LYS A 216 45.65 10.07 15.30
CA LYS A 216 46.30 8.75 15.26
C LYS A 216 45.76 7.89 14.10
N GLN A 217 45.90 8.40 12.88
CA GLN A 217 45.29 7.82 11.67
C GLN A 217 45.72 6.37 11.40
N VAL A 218 46.99 6.04 11.61
CA VAL A 218 47.50 4.67 11.38
C VAL A 218 46.90 3.67 12.37
N ALA A 219 46.72 4.07 13.63
CA ALA A 219 46.11 3.22 14.65
C ALA A 219 44.63 2.98 14.37
N ALA A 220 43.90 4.04 14.01
CA ALA A 220 42.50 3.94 13.61
C ALA A 220 42.31 3.02 12.38
N PHE A 221 43.16 3.17 11.37
CA PHE A 221 43.10 2.34 10.16
C PHE A 221 43.35 0.86 10.45
N ASN A 222 44.35 0.56 11.29
CA ASN A 222 44.64 -0.83 11.68
C ASN A 222 43.49 -1.45 12.48
N LEU A 223 42.85 -0.68 13.38
CA LEU A 223 41.69 -1.13 14.14
C LEU A 223 40.49 -1.43 13.21
N LEU A 224 40.20 -0.55 12.25
CA LEU A 224 39.15 -0.80 11.25
C LEU A 224 39.45 -2.01 10.36
N LYS A 225 40.73 -2.25 10.06
CA LYS A 225 41.16 -3.43 9.30
C LYS A 225 41.00 -4.73 10.08
N GLU A 226 41.16 -4.69 11.40
CA GLU A 226 40.91 -5.82 12.30
C GLU A 226 39.42 -6.15 12.33
N ILE A 227 38.57 -5.14 12.49
CA ILE A 227 37.11 -5.27 12.47
C ILE A 227 36.59 -5.92 11.17
N LEU A 228 37.19 -5.61 10.02
CA LEU A 228 36.77 -6.16 8.72
C LEU A 228 37.25 -7.59 8.46
N ARG A 229 38.12 -8.15 9.31
CA ARG A 229 38.61 -9.53 9.17
C ARG A 229 37.78 -10.54 9.94
N ASP A 230 37.12 -10.10 11.01
CA ASP A 230 36.14 -10.89 11.78
C ASP A 230 34.77 -10.88 11.10
#